data_AF-A0A954BAF9-F1
#
_entry.id   AF-A0A954BAF9-F1
#
_cell.length_a   1.000
_cell.length_b   1.000
_cell.length_c   1.000
_cell.angle_alpha   90.00
_cell.angle_beta   90.00
_cell.angle_gamma   90.00
#
_symmetry.space_group_name_H-M   'P 1'
#
loop_
_entity.id
_entity.type
_entity.pdbx_description
1 polymer ?
#
loop_
_entity_poly.entity_id
_entity_poly.type
_entity_poly.pdbx_seq_one_letter_code
_entity_poly.pdbx_strand_id
1 'polypeptide(L)'
;MNSAELTLAHLDLDVPEELRPSTLRRLGLRPELDERIDALPPLKGWGLRQTAIGLLRLYRRIRPEAIGNRCGFEPSCSRYSELAFRTKPPVTAFRLTLSRLHRCKPGHGGTDMTDLELSE
;
A
#
# COMPACT_ATOMS: atom_id res chain seq x y z
N MET A 1 7.96 43.67 21.54
CA MET A 1 6.85 42.82 22.02
C MET A 1 6.51 41.84 20.92
N ASN A 2 6.80 40.58 21.18
CA ASN A 2 6.72 39.44 20.26
C ASN A 2 5.29 38.88 20.30
N SER A 3 4.64 38.70 19.15
CA SER A 3 3.29 38.14 19.08
C SER A 3 3.08 37.38 17.77
N ALA A 4 3.11 36.05 17.90
CA ALA A 4 2.29 35.11 17.16
C ALA A 4 2.66 34.72 15.71
N GLU A 5 3.93 34.40 15.45
CA GLU A 5 4.22 33.29 14.52
C GLU A 5 4.04 31.97 15.29
N LEU A 6 2.79 31.50 15.36
CA LEU A 6 2.49 30.10 15.70
C LEU A 6 2.84 29.26 14.48
N THR A 7 4.11 28.86 14.37
CA THR A 7 4.59 27.88 13.40
C THR A 7 4.00 26.52 13.76
N LEU A 8 2.83 26.18 13.24
CA LEU A 8 2.22 24.85 13.33
C LEU A 8 2.96 23.90 12.37
N ALA A 9 4.29 23.83 12.49
CA ALA A 9 5.17 23.07 11.61
C ALA A 9 5.26 21.58 11.99
N HIS A 10 4.82 21.21 13.20
CA HIS A 10 4.85 19.85 13.70
C HIS A 10 3.58 19.59 14.51
N LEU A 11 2.71 18.72 14.02
CA LEU A 11 1.57 18.19 14.76
C LEU A 11 1.85 16.71 15.03
N ASP A 12 2.24 16.39 16.25
CA ASP A 12 2.45 15.02 16.70
C ASP A 12 1.10 14.38 17.02
N LEU A 13 0.62 13.53 16.12
CA LEU A 13 -0.58 12.71 16.32
C LEU A 13 -0.15 11.35 16.85
N ASP A 14 -0.59 11.03 18.08
CA ASP A 14 -0.42 9.68 18.64
C ASP A 14 -1.47 8.74 18.01
N VAL A 15 -1.10 8.11 16.90
CA VAL A 15 -1.97 7.19 16.14
C VAL A 15 -1.53 5.75 16.40
N PRO A 16 -2.44 4.85 16.81
CA PRO A 16 -2.13 3.43 16.93
C PRO A 16 -1.56 2.87 15.62
N GLU A 17 -0.49 2.07 15.72
CA GLU A 17 0.26 1.55 14.57
C GLU A 17 -0.63 0.78 13.57
N GLU A 18 -1.65 0.10 14.08
CA GLU A 18 -2.65 -0.63 13.28
C GLU A 18 -3.56 0.29 12.44
N LEU A 19 -3.80 1.51 12.90
CA LEU A 19 -4.64 2.50 12.21
C LEU A 19 -3.82 3.41 11.30
N ARG A 20 -2.51 3.56 11.56
CA ARG A 20 -1.61 4.47 10.86
C ARG A 20 -1.77 4.42 9.33
N PRO A 21 -1.76 3.27 8.63
CA PRO A 21 -1.90 3.28 7.17
C PRO A 21 -3.27 3.76 6.69
N SER A 22 -4.35 3.45 7.43
CA SER A 22 -5.69 3.93 7.09
C SER A 22 -5.85 5.43 7.37
N THR A 23 -5.26 5.92 8.46
CA THR A 23 -5.27 7.34 8.84
C THR A 23 -4.51 8.16 7.82
N LEU A 24 -3.29 7.76 7.44
CA LEU A 24 -2.51 8.43 6.40
C LEU A 24 -3.31 8.58 5.10
N ARG A 25 -3.92 7.48 4.61
CA ARG A 25 -4.72 7.51 3.37
C ARG A 25 -5.95 8.41 3.50
N ARG A 26 -6.62 8.43 4.65
CA ARG A 26 -7.77 9.32 4.90
C ARG A 26 -7.37 10.79 4.95
N LEU A 27 -6.14 11.10 5.37
CA LEU A 27 -5.56 12.44 5.32
C LEU A 27 -5.08 12.83 3.92
N GLY A 28 -5.25 11.97 2.91
CA GLY A 28 -4.74 12.19 1.55
C GLY A 28 -3.24 11.97 1.42
N LEU A 29 -2.58 11.44 2.47
CA LEU A 29 -1.16 11.11 2.46
C LEU A 29 -0.94 9.69 1.94
N ARG A 30 0.26 9.46 1.39
CA ARG A 30 0.67 8.16 0.88
C ARG A 30 1.66 7.53 1.86
N PRO A 31 1.41 6.29 2.30
CA PRO A 31 2.38 5.55 3.10
C PRO A 31 3.67 5.27 2.32
N GLU A 32 4.81 5.18 3.01
CA GLU A 32 6.14 5.06 2.42
C GLU A 32 6.28 3.79 1.53
N LEU A 33 5.85 2.62 2.02
CA LEU A 33 5.94 1.39 1.23
C LEU A 33 4.99 1.44 0.02
N ASP A 34 3.91 2.21 0.10
CA ASP A 34 3.03 2.42 -1.04
C ASP A 34 3.77 3.17 -2.17
N GLU A 35 4.49 4.23 -1.81
CA GLU A 35 5.30 5.02 -2.74
C GLU A 35 6.46 4.23 -3.33
N ARG A 36 7.18 3.47 -2.50
CA ARG A 36 8.30 2.63 -2.95
C ARG A 36 7.85 1.62 -4.00
N ILE A 37 6.68 0.98 -3.83
CA ILE A 37 6.15 0.00 -4.80
C ILE A 37 5.69 0.70 -6.09
N ASP A 38 5.14 1.92 -6.00
CA ASP A 38 4.79 2.71 -7.19
C ASP A 38 6.02 3.10 -8.01
N ALA A 39 7.14 3.38 -7.35
CA ALA A 39 8.39 3.74 -7.99
C ALA A 39 9.09 2.56 -8.70
N LEU A 40 8.68 1.31 -8.43
CA LEU A 40 9.30 0.14 -9.06
C LEU A 40 9.13 0.17 -10.59
N PRO A 41 10.19 -0.16 -11.36
CA PRO A 41 10.11 -0.22 -12.81
C PRO A 41 9.13 -1.31 -13.23
N PRO A 42 8.45 -1.16 -14.39
CA PRO A 42 7.66 -2.24 -14.97
C PRO A 42 8.56 -3.46 -15.25
N LEU A 43 8.03 -4.68 -15.13
CA LEU A 43 8.82 -5.86 -15.51
C LEU A 43 9.04 -5.84 -17.03
N LYS A 44 10.23 -6.28 -17.45
CA LYS A 44 10.60 -6.36 -18.86
C LYS A 44 10.02 -7.65 -19.47
N GLY A 45 9.21 -7.52 -20.52
CA GLY A 45 8.66 -8.64 -21.29
C GLY A 45 7.14 -8.69 -21.32
N TRP A 46 6.60 -9.69 -22.03
CA TRP A 46 5.16 -9.95 -22.16
C TRP A 46 4.86 -11.31 -21.54
N GLY A 47 4.01 -11.35 -20.52
CA GLY A 47 3.68 -12.58 -19.80
C GLY A 47 2.66 -12.34 -18.70
N LEU A 48 2.14 -13.43 -18.12
CA LEU A 48 1.06 -13.40 -17.14
C LEU A 48 1.35 -12.45 -15.96
N ARG A 49 2.59 -12.42 -15.48
CA ARG A 49 3.03 -11.51 -14.39
C ARG A 49 2.89 -10.04 -14.80
N GLN A 50 3.36 -9.69 -15.99
CA GLN A 50 3.30 -8.32 -16.49
C GLN A 50 1.85 -7.88 -16.69
N THR A 51 1.00 -8.74 -17.24
CA THR A 51 -0.43 -8.46 -17.40
C THR A 51 -1.09 -8.25 -16.03
N ALA A 52 -0.82 -9.12 -15.04
CA ALA A 52 -1.37 -8.98 -13.70
C ALA A 52 -0.94 -7.67 -13.02
N ILE A 53 0.35 -7.32 -13.09
CA ILE A 53 0.87 -6.06 -12.54
C ILE A 53 0.26 -4.86 -13.27
N GLY A 54 0.13 -4.92 -14.60
CA GLY A 54 -0.51 -3.89 -15.40
C GLY A 54 -1.97 -3.66 -14.98
N LEU A 55 -2.74 -4.74 -14.78
CA LEU A 55 -4.11 -4.67 -14.28
C LEU A 55 -4.19 -4.09 -12.86
N LEU A 56 -3.27 -4.47 -11.96
CA LEU A 56 -3.21 -3.90 -10.61
C LEU A 56 -2.90 -2.40 -10.64
N ARG A 57 -1.98 -1.96 -11.50
CA ARG A 57 -1.67 -0.53 -11.71
C ARG A 57 -2.83 0.22 -12.31
N LEU A 58 -3.50 -0.35 -13.31
CA LEU A 58 -4.69 0.24 -13.94
C LEU A 58 -5.82 0.38 -12.91
N TYR A 59 -6.11 -0.69 -12.15
CA TYR A 59 -7.04 -0.66 -11.03
C TYR A 59 -6.70 0.47 -10.06
N ARG A 60 -5.41 0.63 -9.70
CA ARG A 60 -4.96 1.73 -8.83
C ARG A 60 -5.25 3.13 -9.36
N ARG A 61 -5.20 3.30 -10.68
CA ARG A 61 -5.45 4.58 -11.35
C ARG A 61 -6.94 4.93 -11.47
N ILE A 62 -7.80 3.93 -11.71
CA ILE A 62 -9.23 4.14 -11.96
C ILE A 62 -10.09 4.03 -10.70
N ARG A 63 -9.60 3.36 -9.65
CA ARG A 63 -10.39 3.14 -8.42
C ARG A 63 -10.63 4.49 -7.71
N PRO A 64 -11.84 4.71 -7.17
CA PRO A 64 -12.10 5.85 -6.30
C PRO A 64 -11.24 5.83 -5.03
N GLU A 65 -10.83 7.00 -4.56
CA GLU A 65 -10.08 7.17 -3.30
C GLU A 65 -10.85 6.58 -2.10
N ALA A 66 -12.19 6.69 -2.10
CA ALA A 66 -13.05 6.10 -1.09
C ALA A 66 -12.90 4.57 -0.93
N ILE A 67 -12.38 3.88 -1.96
CA ILE A 67 -12.07 2.44 -1.88
C ILE A 67 -10.61 2.23 -1.45
N GLY A 68 -9.68 3.05 -1.95
CA GLY A 68 -8.27 3.01 -1.58
C GLY A 68 -8.04 3.26 -0.08
N ASN A 69 -8.79 4.20 0.50
CA ASN A 69 -8.65 4.66 1.89
C ASN A 69 -9.16 3.66 2.93
N ARG A 70 -9.77 2.54 2.49
CA ARG A 70 -10.24 1.47 3.39
C ARG A 70 -9.16 0.46 3.75
N CYS A 71 -8.07 0.43 3.00
CA CYS A 71 -6.99 -0.50 3.30
C CYS A 71 -6.31 -0.08 4.61
N GLY A 72 -6.32 -0.96 5.61
CA GLY A 72 -5.65 -0.75 6.90
C GLY A 72 -4.16 -1.09 6.87
N PHE A 73 -3.69 -1.73 5.80
CA PHE A 73 -2.34 -2.28 5.74
C PHE A 73 -1.37 -1.45 4.92
N GLU A 74 -0.09 -1.57 5.25
CA GLU A 74 1.03 -1.05 4.48
C GLU A 74 2.01 -2.18 4.11
N PRO A 75 2.33 -2.38 2.82
CA PRO A 75 1.72 -1.73 1.67
C PRO A 75 0.24 -2.13 1.49
N SER A 76 -0.50 -1.34 0.72
CA SER A 76 -1.92 -1.59 0.41
C SER A 76 -2.12 -2.95 -0.28
N CYS A 77 -3.29 -3.59 -0.15
CA CYS A 77 -3.53 -4.93 -0.69
C CYS A 77 -3.20 -5.07 -2.20
N SER A 78 -3.47 -4.04 -3.00
CA SER A 78 -3.14 -4.06 -4.42
C SER A 78 -1.64 -3.94 -4.70
N ARG A 79 -0.90 -3.21 -3.85
CA ARG A 79 0.57 -3.09 -3.90
C ARG A 79 1.26 -4.33 -3.35
N TYR A 80 0.75 -4.90 -2.27
CA TYR A 80 1.16 -6.22 -1.77
C TYR A 80 0.97 -7.28 -2.87
N SER A 81 -0.17 -7.27 -3.57
CA SER A 81 -0.40 -8.17 -4.71
C SER A 81 0.63 -7.97 -5.82
N GLU A 82 0.94 -6.71 -6.18
CA GLU A 82 1.99 -6.43 -7.16
C GLU A 82 3.34 -6.99 -6.71
N LEU A 83 3.72 -6.79 -5.45
CA LEU A 83 4.96 -7.31 -4.90
C LEU A 83 4.97 -8.85 -4.93
N ALA A 84 3.85 -9.50 -4.61
CA ALA A 84 3.72 -10.95 -4.66
C ALA A 84 3.92 -11.49 -6.08
N PHE A 85 3.36 -10.84 -7.10
CA PHE A 85 3.55 -11.22 -8.50
C PHE A 85 4.97 -10.94 -9.02
N ARG A 86 5.71 -10.01 -8.39
CA ARG A 86 7.12 -9.76 -8.69
C ARG A 86 8.04 -10.83 -8.10
N THR A 87 7.81 -11.25 -6.85
CA THR A 87 8.77 -12.07 -6.09
C THR A 87 8.43 -13.56 -6.04
N LYS A 88 7.16 -13.94 -6.23
CA LYS A 88 6.70 -15.34 -6.12
C LYS A 88 6.14 -15.87 -7.44
N PRO A 89 6.04 -17.20 -7.61
CA PRO A 89 5.30 -17.80 -8.72
C PRO A 89 3.83 -17.34 -8.77
N PRO A 90 3.20 -17.21 -9.94
CA PRO A 90 1.85 -16.62 -10.07
C PRO A 90 0.78 -17.26 -9.20
N VAL A 91 0.81 -18.59 -9.04
CA VAL A 91 -0.15 -19.34 -8.21
C VAL A 91 0.01 -18.97 -6.73
N THR A 92 1.25 -18.91 -6.25
CA THR A 92 1.57 -18.50 -4.87
C THR A 92 1.21 -17.03 -4.64
N ALA A 93 1.53 -16.16 -5.60
CA ALA A 93 1.19 -14.74 -5.56
C ALA A 93 -0.33 -14.52 -5.43
N PHE A 94 -1.13 -15.30 -6.17
CA PHE A 94 -2.58 -15.24 -6.11
C PHE A 94 -3.12 -15.71 -4.75
N ARG A 95 -2.60 -16.82 -4.20
CA ARG A 95 -2.97 -17.30 -2.86
C ARG A 95 -2.65 -16.29 -1.77
N LEU A 96 -1.46 -15.67 -1.82
CA LEU A 96 -1.06 -14.61 -0.88
C LEU A 96 -1.97 -13.38 -1.00
N THR A 97 -2.30 -12.98 -2.23
CA THR A 97 -3.24 -11.87 -2.50
C THR A 97 -4.61 -12.12 -1.88
N LEU A 98 -5.19 -13.32 -2.08
CA LEU A 98 -6.49 -13.66 -1.50
C LEU A 98 -6.46 -13.70 0.03
N SER A 99 -5.43 -14.31 0.61
CA SER A 99 -5.21 -14.31 2.06
C SER A 99 -5.16 -12.89 2.62
N ARG A 100 -4.44 -11.99 1.95
CA ARG A 100 -4.33 -10.58 2.33
C ARG A 100 -5.67 -9.85 2.26
N LEU A 101 -6.43 -10.04 1.18
CA LEU A 101 -7.75 -9.43 1.02
C LEU A 101 -8.73 -9.88 2.11
N HIS A 102 -8.69 -11.16 2.51
CA HIS A 102 -9.53 -11.66 3.60
C HIS A 102 -9.18 -11.01 4.96
N ARG A 103 -7.89 -10.77 5.22
CA ARG A 103 -7.42 -10.11 6.44
C ARG A 103 -7.71 -8.60 6.47
N CYS A 104 -7.87 -7.96 5.30
CA CYS A 104 -8.11 -6.53 5.18
C CYS A 104 -9.54 -6.14 5.59
N LYS A 105 -9.74 -5.88 6.88
CA LYS A 105 -11.01 -5.44 7.48
C LYS A 105 -10.81 -4.14 8.28
N PRO A 106 -11.85 -3.31 8.46
CA PRO A 106 -11.77 -2.12 9.30
C PRO A 106 -11.28 -2.47 10.72
N GLY A 107 -10.37 -1.67 11.27
CA GLY A 107 -9.77 -1.92 12.60
C GLY A 107 -8.62 -2.93 12.60
N HIS A 108 -8.28 -3.52 11.45
CA HIS A 108 -7.11 -4.37 11.29
C HIS A 108 -6.16 -3.78 10.25
N GLY A 109 -4.88 -3.67 10.59
CA GLY A 109 -3.94 -2.96 9.75
C GLY A 109 -2.50 -3.01 10.26
N GLY A 110 -1.70 -2.04 9.83
CA GLY A 110 -0.27 -1.94 10.12
C GLY A 110 0.62 -2.39 8.97
N THR A 111 1.92 -2.47 9.22
CA THR A 111 2.90 -2.91 8.22
C THR A 111 2.93 -4.44 8.14
N ASP A 112 2.70 -5.03 6.96
CA ASP A 112 2.92 -6.47 6.76
C ASP A 112 3.65 -6.74 5.43
N MET A 113 4.89 -7.18 5.62
CA MET A 113 5.89 -7.64 4.64
C MET A 113 6.32 -9.09 4.94
N THR A 114 5.62 -9.79 5.85
CA THR A 114 6.10 -11.06 6.44
C THR A 114 6.32 -12.15 5.38
N ASP A 115 5.52 -12.14 4.32
CA ASP A 115 5.58 -13.14 3.25
C ASP A 115 6.42 -12.72 2.04
N LEU A 116 6.85 -11.45 1.97
CA LEU A 116 7.39 -10.81 0.77
C LEU A 116 8.54 -9.84 1.12
N GLU A 117 9.74 -10.14 0.61
CA GLU A 117 10.89 -9.24 0.72
C GLU A 117 11.08 -8.45 -0.58
N LEU A 118 11.44 -7.18 -0.46
CA LEU A 118 11.99 -6.42 -1.58
C LEU A 118 13.42 -6.92 -1.77
N SER A 119 13.63 -7.78 -2.76
CA SER A 119 15.00 -8.09 -3.22
C SER A 119 15.58 -6.79 -3.79
N GLU A 120 16.52 -6.20 -3.06
CA GLU A 120 17.30 -5.03 -3.49
C GLU A 120 18.05 -5.29 -4.81
#